data_AF-A0A822WXM5-F1
#
_entry.id   AF-A0A822WXM5-F1
#
_cell.length_a   1.000
_cell.length_b   1.000
_cell.length_c   1.000
_cell.angle_alpha   90.00
_cell.angle_beta   90.00
_cell.angle_gamma   90.00
#
_symmetry.space_group_name_H-M   'P 1'
#
loop_
_entity.id
_entity.type
_entity.pdbx_description
1 polymer ?
#
loop_
_entity_poly.entity_id
_entity_poly.type
_entity_poly.pdbx_seq_one_letter_code
_entity_poly.pdbx_strand_id
1 'polypeptide(L)'
;MPGTQHRIDLNKEVVEIAEKAIEAFGLSYDKTAHSNLHDPLLRWCDFVLRYIPPAKRLIYKSDRFPVSVSDDEKIGLKRIEYLLTAGGDVNPYQSKTLTLFNNTSSKKEKKRTDGLWADWDIHHLHLPLNPADPMKKYSDRSDWVLFLRVYKNAVLFIDIKKHDSNVEPDLFSQQDLMRTFIRNWPEEAERHQMKGVAGLARKGPITDADVAKLRSNGINVPFEIDGKVYVPLGMGMTTAVTATRVSIFRDKIYRYAREIEEVLLDDKKQFMQELQHLSIDKPDFQIMMFDDGGLGIHEKGSDKAWKFARVNPQVHNDLFCVFNNSLMPEWAGPVVISHWINNP
;
A
#
# COMPACT_ATOMS: atom_id res chain seq x y z
N MET A 1 -31.57 -31.63 15.21
CA MET A 1 -31.27 -30.73 14.07
C MET A 1 -30.22 -29.75 14.55
N PRO A 2 -29.04 -29.63 13.92
CA PRO A 2 -28.06 -28.64 14.34
C PRO A 2 -28.65 -27.26 14.05
N GLY A 3 -28.76 -26.44 15.10
CA GLY A 3 -29.31 -25.10 15.00
C GLY A 3 -28.52 -24.26 14.01
N THR A 4 -29.24 -23.40 13.28
CA THR A 4 -28.68 -22.33 12.45
C THR A 4 -27.59 -21.59 13.22
N GLN A 5 -26.34 -21.85 12.84
CA GLN A 5 -25.16 -21.22 13.38
C GLN A 5 -25.28 -19.71 13.14
N HIS A 6 -25.20 -18.92 14.21
CA HIS A 6 -25.23 -17.46 14.12
C HIS A 6 -24.01 -17.03 13.32
N ARG A 7 -24.22 -16.56 12.09
CA ARG A 7 -23.12 -16.30 11.17
C ARG A 7 -22.61 -14.88 11.41
N ILE A 8 -21.57 -14.77 12.23
CA ILE A 8 -20.71 -13.57 12.24
C ILE A 8 -20.19 -13.40 10.81
N ASP A 9 -20.17 -12.17 10.31
CA ASP A 9 -19.60 -11.83 8.99
C ASP A 9 -18.69 -10.62 9.15
N LEU A 10 -17.50 -10.86 9.68
CA LEU A 10 -16.48 -9.84 9.86
C LEU A 10 -15.99 -9.30 8.52
N ASN A 11 -16.10 -10.05 7.41
CA ASN A 11 -15.74 -9.52 6.09
C ASN A 11 -16.63 -8.36 5.68
N LYS A 12 -17.92 -8.41 6.01
CA LYS A 12 -18.83 -7.28 5.80
C LYS A 12 -18.36 -6.05 6.58
N GLU A 13 -18.02 -6.22 7.85
CA GLU A 13 -17.56 -5.12 8.70
C GLU A 13 -16.18 -4.57 8.25
N VAL A 14 -15.30 -5.42 7.74
CA VAL A 14 -14.04 -5.00 7.10
C VAL A 14 -14.31 -4.04 5.92
N VAL A 15 -15.33 -4.32 5.11
CA VAL A 15 -15.73 -3.44 3.99
C VAL A 15 -16.22 -2.10 4.52
N GLU A 16 -17.08 -2.09 5.53
CA GLU A 16 -17.59 -0.87 6.17
C GLU A 16 -16.45 -0.02 6.77
N ILE A 17 -15.50 -0.65 7.47
CA ILE A 17 -14.31 0.03 8.00
C ILE A 17 -13.48 0.65 6.87
N ALA A 18 -13.28 -0.07 5.77
CA ALA A 18 -12.53 0.42 4.62
C ALA A 18 -13.21 1.62 3.94
N GLU A 19 -14.54 1.61 3.82
CA GLU A 19 -15.31 2.75 3.30
C GLU A 19 -15.11 4.00 4.14
N LYS A 20 -15.23 3.87 5.45
CA LYS A 20 -15.04 5.02 6.32
C LYS A 20 -13.56 5.47 6.38
N ALA A 21 -12.59 4.58 6.17
CA ALA A 21 -11.18 4.95 6.03
C ALA A 21 -10.91 5.70 4.71
N ILE A 22 -11.57 5.31 3.62
CA ILE A 22 -11.56 6.05 2.34
C ILE A 22 -12.07 7.48 2.54
N GLU A 23 -13.16 7.65 3.28
CA GLU A 23 -13.75 8.96 3.59
C GLU A 23 -12.82 9.81 4.45
N ALA A 24 -12.28 9.25 5.55
CA ALA A 24 -11.36 9.92 6.45
C ALA A 24 -10.10 10.46 5.73
N PHE A 25 -9.57 9.69 4.78
CA PHE A 25 -8.41 10.10 3.99
C PHE A 25 -8.78 10.84 2.70
N GLY A 26 -10.06 11.13 2.44
CA GLY A 26 -10.51 11.82 1.22
C GLY A 26 -10.01 11.14 -0.05
N LEU A 27 -10.13 9.81 -0.09
CA LEU A 27 -9.73 9.00 -1.24
C LEU A 27 -10.86 9.01 -2.27
N SER A 28 -10.53 9.26 -3.54
CA SER A 28 -11.50 9.10 -4.62
C SER A 28 -11.88 7.63 -4.75
N TYR A 29 -13.20 7.39 -4.71
CA TYR A 29 -13.82 6.07 -4.86
C TYR A 29 -15.21 6.24 -5.47
N ASP A 30 -15.43 5.64 -6.65
CA ASP A 30 -16.72 5.64 -7.34
C ASP A 30 -17.60 4.51 -6.80
N LYS A 31 -18.54 4.86 -5.90
CA LYS A 31 -19.53 3.93 -5.33
C LYS A 31 -20.55 3.43 -6.39
N THR A 32 -20.62 4.08 -7.56
CA THR A 32 -21.51 3.71 -8.68
C THR A 32 -20.82 2.87 -9.76
N ALA A 33 -19.56 2.50 -9.53
CA ALA A 33 -18.84 1.61 -10.43
C ALA A 33 -19.53 0.25 -10.54
N HIS A 34 -19.25 -0.49 -11.61
CA HIS A 34 -19.77 -1.84 -11.78
C HIS A 34 -19.36 -2.71 -10.59
N SER A 35 -20.18 -3.70 -10.20
CA SER A 35 -20.00 -4.48 -8.96
C SER A 35 -18.63 -5.15 -8.83
N ASN A 36 -18.01 -5.56 -9.94
CA ASN A 36 -16.65 -6.11 -10.00
C ASN A 36 -15.52 -5.08 -9.73
N LEU A 37 -15.84 -3.79 -9.74
CA LEU A 37 -14.94 -2.68 -9.42
C LEU A 37 -15.30 -2.01 -8.08
N HIS A 38 -16.44 -2.37 -7.49
CA HIS A 38 -16.90 -1.87 -6.20
C HIS A 38 -16.29 -2.70 -5.07
N ASP A 39 -15.01 -2.42 -4.77
CA ASP A 39 -14.27 -3.04 -3.67
C ASP A 39 -13.57 -1.95 -2.81
N PRO A 40 -14.20 -1.48 -1.72
CA PRO A 40 -13.61 -0.48 -0.83
C PRO A 40 -12.33 -0.97 -0.17
N LEU A 41 -12.26 -2.25 0.20
CA LEU A 41 -11.06 -2.81 0.82
C LEU A 41 -9.88 -2.79 -0.15
N LEU A 42 -10.10 -3.09 -1.43
CA LEU A 42 -9.05 -3.00 -2.45
C LEU A 42 -8.55 -1.55 -2.61
N ARG A 43 -9.45 -0.56 -2.62
CA ARG A 43 -9.07 0.86 -2.69
C ARG A 43 -8.25 1.30 -1.48
N TRP A 44 -8.68 0.88 -0.29
CA TRP A 44 -7.97 1.16 0.96
C TRP A 44 -6.59 0.49 0.98
N CYS A 45 -6.50 -0.76 0.56
CA CYS A 45 -5.24 -1.49 0.44
C CYS A 45 -4.25 -0.84 -0.54
N ASP A 46 -4.72 -0.34 -1.70
CA ASP A 46 -3.85 0.40 -2.65
C ASP A 46 -3.24 1.63 -1.98
N PHE A 47 -4.03 2.38 -1.22
CA PHE A 47 -3.54 3.53 -0.46
C PHE A 47 -2.55 3.12 0.63
N VAL A 48 -2.91 2.16 1.49
CA VAL A 48 -2.06 1.71 2.60
C VAL A 48 -0.68 1.23 2.12
N LEU A 49 -0.63 0.51 1.00
CA LEU A 49 0.64 -0.02 0.48
C LEU A 49 1.50 1.03 -0.26
N ARG A 50 0.90 2.14 -0.70
CA ARG A 50 1.60 3.26 -1.38
C ARG A 50 1.92 4.44 -0.44
N TYR A 51 1.21 4.54 0.68
CA TYR A 51 1.49 5.51 1.71
C TYR A 51 2.84 5.18 2.36
N ILE A 52 3.71 6.18 2.49
CA ILE A 52 5.02 6.02 3.12
C ILE A 52 4.87 6.41 4.59
N PRO A 53 4.80 5.47 5.55
CA PRO A 53 4.55 5.83 6.94
C PRO A 53 5.67 6.72 7.48
N PRO A 54 5.38 7.81 8.22
CA PRO A 54 6.38 8.61 8.90
C PRO A 54 7.22 7.72 9.83
N ALA A 55 8.50 7.56 9.50
CA ALA A 55 9.44 6.74 10.25
C ALA A 55 10.86 7.09 9.84
N LYS A 56 11.79 7.03 10.80
CA LYS A 56 13.21 7.26 10.55
C LYS A 56 13.76 6.19 9.60
N ARG A 57 14.43 6.63 8.54
CA ARG A 57 15.02 5.75 7.53
C ARG A 57 16.44 6.17 7.19
N LEU A 58 17.30 5.18 6.99
CA LEU A 58 18.61 5.37 6.37
C LEU A 58 18.46 5.66 4.88
N ILE A 59 19.30 6.52 4.33
CA ILE A 59 19.27 6.86 2.91
C ILE A 59 20.48 6.25 2.24
N TYR A 60 20.24 5.42 1.23
CA TYR A 60 21.27 4.92 0.32
C TYR A 60 21.00 5.48 -1.08
N LYS A 61 22.03 6.02 -1.71
CA LYS A 61 21.94 6.62 -3.04
C LYS A 61 22.62 5.73 -4.05
N SER A 62 22.05 5.65 -5.25
CA SER A 62 22.69 5.00 -6.38
C SER A 62 23.92 5.78 -6.86
N ASP A 63 24.66 5.17 -7.78
CA ASP A 63 25.71 5.78 -8.58
C ASP A 63 25.26 6.91 -9.53
N ARG A 64 23.95 7.25 -9.56
CA ARG A 64 23.45 8.47 -10.23
C ARG A 64 23.68 9.73 -9.40
N PHE A 65 24.07 9.59 -8.13
CA PHE A 65 24.28 10.74 -7.23
C PHE A 65 25.77 11.09 -7.08
N PRO A 66 26.11 12.39 -6.97
CA PRO A 66 25.20 13.54 -7.00
C PRO A 66 24.66 13.81 -8.41
N VAL A 67 23.36 14.06 -8.52
CA VAL A 67 22.72 14.41 -9.79
C VAL A 67 22.96 15.90 -10.10
N SER A 68 23.07 16.24 -11.39
CA SER A 68 23.15 17.63 -11.84
C SER A 68 21.75 18.24 -11.99
N VAL A 69 21.27 18.90 -10.94
CA VAL A 69 20.02 19.69 -10.91
C VAL A 69 20.30 21.13 -10.44
N SER A 70 19.33 22.03 -10.59
CA SER A 70 19.49 23.41 -10.11
C SER A 70 19.53 23.48 -8.58
N ASP A 71 19.90 24.64 -8.04
CA ASP A 71 19.96 24.82 -6.58
C ASP A 71 18.58 24.70 -5.91
N ASP A 72 17.51 25.05 -6.60
CA ASP A 72 16.14 24.90 -6.10
C ASP A 72 15.79 23.43 -5.85
N GLU A 73 16.12 22.55 -6.80
CA GLU A 73 15.92 21.11 -6.63
C GLU A 73 16.85 20.52 -5.56
N LYS A 74 18.07 21.04 -5.40
CA LYS A 74 18.95 20.61 -4.29
C LYS A 74 18.35 20.96 -2.94
N ILE A 75 17.68 22.11 -2.82
CA ILE A 75 16.92 22.49 -1.62
C ILE A 75 15.76 21.50 -1.40
N GLY A 76 14.99 21.20 -2.44
CA GLY A 76 13.92 20.21 -2.39
C GLY A 76 14.41 18.82 -1.95
N LEU A 77 15.51 18.34 -2.52
CA LEU A 77 16.13 17.06 -2.18
C LEU A 77 16.57 17.02 -0.71
N LYS A 78 17.30 18.04 -0.24
CA LYS A 78 17.73 18.12 1.16
C LYS A 78 16.55 18.09 2.14
N ARG A 79 15.42 18.67 1.77
CA ARG A 79 14.19 18.61 2.57
C ARG A 79 13.65 17.18 2.68
N ILE A 80 13.56 16.47 1.55
CA ILE A 80 13.13 15.06 1.54
C ILE A 80 14.09 14.20 2.37
N GLU A 81 15.40 14.42 2.24
CA GLU A 81 16.42 13.71 3.03
C GLU A 81 16.25 13.96 4.54
N TYR A 82 16.02 15.20 4.93
CA TYR A 82 15.76 15.56 6.33
C TYR A 82 14.49 14.88 6.85
N LEU A 83 13.38 14.93 6.11
CA LEU A 83 12.13 14.30 6.53
C LEU A 83 12.30 12.79 6.72
N LEU A 84 12.95 12.10 5.77
CA LEU A 84 13.16 10.65 5.85
C LEU A 84 14.07 10.25 7.01
N THR A 85 15.13 11.02 7.29
CA THR A 85 16.06 10.73 8.39
C THR A 85 15.50 11.11 9.76
N ALA A 86 14.69 12.16 9.85
CA ALA A 86 14.01 12.59 11.07
C ALA A 86 12.73 11.79 11.39
N GLY A 87 12.17 11.10 10.39
CA GLY A 87 10.90 10.37 10.49
C GLY A 87 9.65 11.23 10.26
N GLY A 88 9.80 12.34 9.53
CA GLY A 88 8.71 13.20 9.11
C GLY A 88 7.89 12.61 7.94
N ASP A 89 6.78 13.28 7.62
CA ASP A 89 5.88 12.89 6.55
C ASP A 89 6.38 13.40 5.18
N VAL A 90 6.57 12.47 4.24
CA VAL A 90 6.94 12.77 2.84
C VAL A 90 5.77 12.63 1.86
N ASN A 91 4.62 12.13 2.31
CA ASN A 91 3.45 11.93 1.44
C ASN A 91 2.91 13.22 0.80
N PRO A 92 3.05 14.43 1.40
CA PRO A 92 2.72 15.67 0.71
C PRO A 92 3.52 15.90 -0.58
N TYR A 93 4.70 15.27 -0.71
CA TYR A 93 5.55 15.38 -1.90
C TYR A 93 5.29 14.25 -2.92
N GLN A 94 4.42 13.28 -2.60
CA GLN A 94 3.88 12.39 -3.62
C GLN A 94 2.93 13.17 -4.55
N SER A 95 2.55 12.57 -5.68
CA SER A 95 1.54 13.17 -6.54
C SER A 95 0.11 12.93 -6.02
N LYS A 96 -0.84 13.72 -6.53
CA LYS A 96 -2.27 13.55 -6.28
C LYS A 96 -2.81 12.18 -6.69
N THR A 97 -2.01 11.33 -7.35
CA THR A 97 -2.37 9.95 -7.67
C THR A 97 -2.51 9.07 -6.44
N LEU A 98 -1.88 9.43 -5.30
CA LEU A 98 -2.02 8.67 -4.06
C LEU A 98 -3.48 8.66 -3.57
N THR A 99 -4.18 9.81 -3.65
CA THR A 99 -5.56 9.91 -3.14
C THR A 99 -6.64 10.15 -4.19
N LEU A 100 -6.35 10.87 -5.29
CA LEU A 100 -7.38 11.33 -6.23
C LEU A 100 -7.36 10.62 -7.59
N PHE A 101 -6.18 10.49 -8.20
CA PHE A 101 -6.09 10.09 -9.60
C PHE A 101 -5.92 8.60 -9.86
N ASN A 102 -5.36 7.85 -8.90
CA ASN A 102 -5.40 6.40 -8.94
C ASN A 102 -6.50 5.91 -8.00
N ASN A 103 -7.54 5.36 -8.59
CA ASN A 103 -8.71 4.84 -7.92
C ASN A 103 -9.03 3.47 -8.54
N THR A 104 -8.91 2.42 -7.74
CA THR A 104 -9.17 1.04 -8.15
C THR A 104 -10.57 0.84 -8.75
N SER A 105 -11.57 1.65 -8.36
CA SER A 105 -12.92 1.59 -8.93
C SER A 105 -13.11 2.42 -10.22
N SER A 106 -12.05 3.02 -10.76
CA SER A 106 -12.14 3.85 -11.96
C SER A 106 -12.61 3.04 -13.18
N LYS A 107 -13.54 3.63 -13.94
CA LYS A 107 -13.95 3.12 -15.27
C LYS A 107 -12.83 3.23 -16.30
N LYS A 108 -11.83 4.09 -16.08
CA LYS A 108 -10.64 4.21 -16.94
C LYS A 108 -9.52 3.36 -16.36
N GLU A 109 -9.19 2.26 -17.03
CA GLU A 109 -8.25 1.25 -16.52
C GLU A 109 -6.87 1.83 -16.16
N LYS A 110 -6.37 2.75 -16.99
CA LYS A 110 -5.10 3.47 -16.76
C LYS A 110 -5.07 4.34 -15.49
N LYS A 111 -6.22 4.55 -14.85
CA LYS A 111 -6.36 5.31 -13.60
C LYS A 111 -6.62 4.39 -12.39
N ARG A 112 -6.51 3.07 -12.53
CA ARG A 112 -6.84 2.14 -11.44
C ARG A 112 -5.72 1.97 -10.42
N THR A 113 -4.47 2.18 -10.81
CA THR A 113 -3.32 2.15 -9.89
C THR A 113 -2.13 2.90 -10.49
N ASP A 114 -1.08 3.07 -9.69
CA ASP A 114 0.19 3.62 -10.14
C ASP A 114 1.00 2.54 -10.83
N GLY A 115 1.20 2.67 -12.14
CA GLY A 115 1.87 1.64 -12.91
C GLY A 115 3.33 1.44 -12.50
N LEU A 116 4.08 2.52 -12.23
CA LEU A 116 5.49 2.40 -11.87
C LEU A 116 5.66 1.69 -10.52
N TRP A 117 4.83 2.07 -9.54
CA TRP A 117 4.83 1.41 -8.25
C TRP A 117 4.32 -0.03 -8.34
N ALA A 118 3.22 -0.28 -9.02
CA ALA A 118 2.62 -1.61 -9.10
C ALA A 118 3.53 -2.61 -9.84
N ASP A 119 4.22 -2.16 -10.89
CA ASP A 119 5.13 -3.01 -11.67
C ASP A 119 6.50 -3.13 -11.01
N TRP A 120 7.11 -2.03 -10.59
CA TRP A 120 8.53 -1.99 -10.20
C TRP A 120 8.80 -1.66 -8.75
N ASP A 121 7.77 -1.39 -7.96
CA ASP A 121 7.89 -0.99 -6.55
C ASP A 121 8.66 0.32 -6.33
N ILE A 122 8.60 1.21 -7.31
CA ILE A 122 9.27 2.51 -7.27
C ILE A 122 8.23 3.60 -6.95
N HIS A 123 8.48 4.34 -5.88
CA HIS A 123 7.78 5.56 -5.53
C HIS A 123 8.42 6.75 -6.25
N HIS A 124 7.67 7.84 -6.36
CA HIS A 124 8.19 9.12 -6.87
C HIS A 124 7.76 10.28 -5.98
N LEU A 125 8.71 11.17 -5.65
CA LEU A 125 8.49 12.37 -4.84
C LEU A 125 8.90 13.61 -5.61
N HIS A 126 8.03 14.60 -5.70
CA HIS A 126 8.35 15.91 -6.26
C HIS A 126 9.34 16.66 -5.38
N LEU A 127 10.23 17.43 -6.00
CA LEU A 127 11.26 18.22 -5.33
C LEU A 127 10.98 19.73 -5.46
N PRO A 128 9.94 20.28 -4.79
CA PRO A 128 9.64 21.70 -4.86
C PRO A 128 10.65 22.54 -4.07
N LEU A 129 10.87 23.78 -4.52
CA LEU A 129 11.66 24.75 -3.78
C LEU A 129 11.08 25.02 -2.39
N ASN A 130 9.75 25.17 -2.30
CA ASN A 130 9.06 25.48 -1.04
C ASN A 130 8.59 24.22 -0.31
N PRO A 131 8.56 24.23 1.03
CA PRO A 131 7.96 23.13 1.80
C PRO A 131 6.46 23.02 1.52
N ALA A 132 5.90 21.83 1.75
CA ALA A 132 4.45 21.64 1.72
C ALA A 132 3.77 22.55 2.75
N ASP A 133 2.71 23.24 2.31
CA ASP A 133 1.84 24.03 3.18
C ASP A 133 1.05 23.06 4.11
N PRO A 134 1.12 23.22 5.44
CA PRO A 134 0.39 22.36 6.38
C PRO A 134 -1.13 22.31 6.17
N MET A 135 -1.70 23.35 5.54
CA MET A 135 -3.13 23.42 5.23
C MET A 135 -3.49 22.72 3.91
N LYS A 136 -2.50 22.30 3.12
CA LYS A 136 -2.68 21.59 1.86
C LYS A 136 -2.20 20.15 1.98
N LYS A 137 -2.94 19.25 1.33
CA LYS A 137 -2.59 17.82 1.30
C LYS A 137 -1.31 17.52 0.51
N TYR A 138 -1.00 18.34 -0.48
CA TYR A 138 0.14 18.15 -1.38
C TYR A 138 0.91 19.45 -1.53
N SER A 139 2.22 19.33 -1.72
CA SER A 139 3.11 20.44 -2.03
C SER A 139 2.78 21.07 -3.38
N ASP A 140 3.39 22.21 -3.64
CA ASP A 140 3.40 22.78 -4.99
C ASP A 140 4.08 21.82 -5.97
N ARG A 141 3.71 21.95 -7.25
CA ARG A 141 4.28 21.11 -8.31
C ARG A 141 5.76 21.44 -8.50
N SER A 142 6.55 20.40 -8.68
CA SER A 142 7.92 20.49 -9.19
C SER A 142 8.03 19.66 -10.45
N ASP A 143 8.75 20.20 -11.43
CA ASP A 143 9.10 19.48 -12.65
C ASP A 143 10.23 18.47 -12.41
N TRP A 144 10.75 18.34 -11.19
CA TRP A 144 11.75 17.34 -10.85
C TRP A 144 11.21 16.35 -9.83
N VAL A 145 11.46 15.07 -10.09
CA VAL A 145 10.97 13.96 -9.29
C VAL A 145 12.12 13.03 -8.91
N LEU A 146 12.17 12.70 -7.63
CA LEU A 146 13.04 11.66 -7.07
C LEU A 146 12.34 10.32 -7.19
N PHE A 147 13.00 9.35 -7.83
CA PHE A 147 12.58 7.94 -7.85
C PHE A 147 13.28 7.17 -6.74
N LEU A 148 12.50 6.43 -5.95
CA LEU A 148 13.02 5.72 -4.80
C LEU A 148 12.25 4.42 -4.49
N ARG A 149 12.94 3.46 -3.88
CA ARG A 149 12.29 2.33 -3.19
C ARG A 149 12.30 2.56 -1.70
N VAL A 150 11.21 2.16 -1.04
CA VAL A 150 11.01 2.40 0.40
C VAL A 150 10.94 1.06 1.12
N TYR A 151 11.78 0.91 2.14
CA TYR A 151 11.78 -0.20 3.08
C TYR A 151 11.37 0.30 4.46
N LYS A 152 11.26 -0.63 5.42
CA LYS A 152 10.88 -0.32 6.79
C LYS A 152 11.86 0.66 7.47
N ASN A 153 13.16 0.44 7.30
CA ASN A 153 14.25 1.18 7.97
C ASN A 153 15.18 1.92 7.00
N ALA A 154 14.93 1.84 5.70
CA ALA A 154 15.79 2.42 4.68
C ALA A 154 15.00 2.91 3.47
N VAL A 155 15.59 3.83 2.72
CA VAL A 155 15.16 4.25 1.38
C VAL A 155 16.33 4.16 0.43
N LEU A 156 16.06 3.74 -0.80
CA LEU A 156 17.04 3.61 -1.86
C LEU A 156 16.71 4.64 -2.94
N PHE A 157 17.51 5.70 -3.05
CA PHE A 157 17.33 6.75 -4.05
C PHE A 157 17.92 6.28 -5.37
N ILE A 158 17.06 6.03 -6.36
CA ILE A 158 17.43 5.47 -7.65
C ILE A 158 17.97 6.55 -8.58
N ASP A 159 17.18 7.60 -8.82
CA ASP A 159 17.54 8.67 -9.73
C ASP A 159 16.65 9.90 -9.48
N ILE A 160 17.04 11.05 -10.02
CA ILE A 160 16.20 12.24 -10.11
C ILE A 160 16.08 12.62 -11.58
N LYS A 161 14.84 12.75 -12.06
CA LYS A 161 14.58 13.09 -13.46
C LYS A 161 13.56 14.21 -13.59
N LYS A 162 13.56 14.85 -14.75
CA LYS A 162 12.61 15.92 -15.08
C LYS A 162 11.28 15.31 -15.55
N HIS A 163 10.18 15.70 -14.92
CA HIS A 163 8.81 15.35 -15.27
C HIS A 163 8.30 16.17 -16.46
N ASP A 164 9.01 16.08 -17.59
CA ASP A 164 8.74 16.76 -18.85
C ASP A 164 8.86 15.74 -19.99
N SER A 165 7.76 15.38 -20.63
CA SER A 165 7.74 14.32 -21.66
C SER A 165 8.56 14.66 -22.91
N ASN A 166 8.93 15.92 -23.12
CA ASN A 166 9.81 16.30 -24.22
C ASN A 166 11.30 16.08 -23.88
N VAL A 167 11.62 16.00 -22.58
CA VAL A 167 12.98 15.77 -22.08
C VAL A 167 13.16 14.31 -21.68
N GLU A 168 12.18 13.76 -20.97
CA GLU A 168 12.14 12.39 -20.46
C GLU A 168 10.89 11.69 -21.00
N PRO A 169 10.90 11.25 -22.28
CA PRO A 169 9.80 10.47 -22.83
C PRO A 169 9.65 9.17 -22.03
N ASP A 170 8.40 8.73 -21.86
CA ASP A 170 8.07 7.49 -21.16
C ASP A 170 8.67 7.39 -19.75
N LEU A 171 8.86 8.53 -19.06
CA LEU A 171 9.58 8.65 -17.78
C LEU A 171 9.26 7.54 -16.78
N PHE A 172 7.98 7.22 -16.60
CA PHE A 172 7.50 6.22 -15.62
C PHE A 172 7.60 4.76 -16.09
N SER A 173 8.14 4.51 -17.27
CA SER A 173 8.47 3.19 -17.82
C SER A 173 9.89 3.13 -18.36
N GLN A 174 10.74 4.10 -18.03
CA GLN A 174 12.16 4.06 -18.36
C GLN A 174 12.87 2.90 -17.66
N GLN A 175 13.28 1.89 -18.42
CA GLN A 175 13.95 0.71 -17.89
C GLN A 175 15.29 1.03 -17.24
N ASP A 176 15.88 2.21 -17.51
CA ASP A 176 17.10 2.67 -16.84
C ASP A 176 16.94 2.80 -15.32
N LEU A 177 15.73 3.09 -14.82
CA LEU A 177 15.44 3.08 -13.37
C LEU A 177 15.69 1.68 -12.78
N MET A 178 15.25 0.63 -13.47
CA MET A 178 15.45 -0.76 -13.06
C MET A 178 16.91 -1.20 -13.21
N ARG A 179 17.57 -0.83 -14.32
CA ARG A 179 19.00 -1.11 -14.52
C ARG A 179 19.84 -0.47 -13.41
N THR A 180 19.54 0.78 -13.07
CA THR A 180 20.20 1.50 -11.98
C THR A 180 19.94 0.81 -10.65
N PHE A 181 18.69 0.43 -10.34
CA PHE A 181 18.36 -0.28 -9.11
C PHE A 181 19.15 -1.60 -8.97
N ILE A 182 19.15 -2.44 -10.00
CA ILE A 182 19.78 -3.77 -9.96
C ILE A 182 21.29 -3.67 -9.85
N ARG A 183 21.91 -2.74 -10.58
CA ARG A 183 23.36 -2.53 -10.53
C ARG A 183 23.82 -2.09 -9.14
N ASN A 184 23.06 -1.21 -8.48
CA ASN A 184 23.44 -0.64 -7.19
C ASN A 184 23.05 -1.52 -6.00
N TRP A 185 21.98 -2.31 -6.11
CA TRP A 185 21.51 -3.19 -5.04
C TRP A 185 21.20 -4.60 -5.56
N PRO A 186 22.22 -5.34 -6.06
CA PRO A 186 22.02 -6.64 -6.70
C PRO A 186 21.43 -7.69 -5.75
N GLU A 187 21.79 -7.66 -4.45
CA GLU A 187 21.25 -8.59 -3.44
C GLU A 187 19.75 -8.40 -3.23
N GLU A 188 19.26 -7.16 -3.24
CA GLU A 188 17.83 -6.87 -3.14
C GLU A 188 17.08 -7.25 -4.44
N ALA A 189 17.73 -7.08 -5.59
CA ALA A 189 17.19 -7.50 -6.89
C ALA A 189 17.10 -9.03 -7.03
N GLU A 190 18.07 -9.78 -6.49
CA GLU A 190 18.16 -11.24 -6.63
C GLU A 190 16.92 -11.98 -6.13
N ARG A 191 16.23 -11.42 -5.12
CA ARG A 191 14.95 -11.97 -4.61
C ARG A 191 13.85 -12.07 -5.68
N HIS A 192 13.99 -11.32 -6.77
CA HIS A 192 13.04 -11.28 -7.88
C HIS A 192 13.60 -11.98 -9.13
N GLN A 193 14.79 -12.58 -9.06
CA GLN A 193 15.38 -13.30 -10.20
C GLN A 193 14.62 -14.61 -10.43
N MET A 194 14.28 -14.88 -11.69
CA MET A 194 13.74 -16.16 -12.13
C MET A 194 14.88 -17.19 -12.23
N LYS A 195 14.95 -18.09 -11.24
CA LYS A 195 15.95 -19.16 -11.21
C LYS A 195 15.66 -20.19 -12.31
N GLY A 196 16.72 -20.63 -13.01
CA GLY A 196 16.63 -21.61 -14.08
C GLY A 196 16.16 -21.06 -15.44
N VAL A 197 16.01 -19.74 -15.57
CA VAL A 197 15.65 -19.09 -16.84
C VAL A 197 16.91 -18.57 -17.53
N ALA A 198 17.17 -19.05 -18.75
CA ALA A 198 18.36 -18.69 -19.54
C ALA A 198 18.21 -17.38 -20.33
N GLY A 199 16.99 -16.86 -20.48
CA GLY A 199 16.68 -15.64 -21.23
C GLY A 199 15.22 -15.60 -21.65
N LEU A 200 14.78 -14.45 -22.18
CA LEU A 200 13.42 -14.28 -22.68
C LEU A 200 13.33 -14.66 -24.15
N ALA A 201 12.35 -15.51 -24.49
CA ALA A 201 12.05 -15.89 -25.86
C ALA A 201 11.33 -14.73 -26.59
N ARG A 202 12.09 -13.75 -27.10
CA ARG A 202 11.56 -12.58 -27.81
C ARG A 202 12.34 -12.26 -29.08
N LYS A 203 11.64 -11.71 -30.09
CA LYS A 203 12.21 -11.37 -31.40
C LYS A 203 13.03 -10.08 -31.41
N GLY A 204 13.01 -9.28 -30.34
CA GLY A 204 13.72 -8.02 -30.25
C GLY A 204 13.64 -7.39 -28.85
N PRO A 205 14.35 -6.28 -28.60
CA PRO A 205 14.30 -5.57 -27.33
C PRO A 205 12.91 -4.95 -27.10
N ILE A 206 12.53 -4.81 -25.83
CA ILE A 206 11.31 -4.11 -25.42
C ILE A 206 11.72 -2.67 -25.10
N THR A 207 11.04 -1.70 -25.72
CA THR A 207 11.29 -0.27 -25.47
C THR A 207 10.53 0.22 -24.23
N ASP A 208 10.87 1.41 -23.73
CA ASP A 208 10.17 2.01 -22.60
C ASP A 208 8.70 2.34 -22.94
N ALA A 209 8.41 2.70 -24.19
CA ALA A 209 7.06 2.86 -24.71
C ALA A 209 6.28 1.53 -24.74
N ASP A 210 6.94 0.43 -25.11
CA ASP A 210 6.32 -0.91 -25.06
C ASP A 210 5.97 -1.30 -23.63
N VAL A 211 6.86 -1.04 -22.66
CA VAL A 211 6.58 -1.27 -21.23
C VAL A 211 5.36 -0.47 -20.79
N ALA A 212 5.30 0.84 -21.09
CA ALA A 212 4.12 1.67 -20.77
C ALA A 212 2.84 1.09 -21.38
N LYS A 213 2.89 0.67 -22.65
CA LYS A 213 1.75 0.12 -23.36
C LYS A 213 1.29 -1.20 -22.74
N LEU A 214 2.19 -2.15 -22.53
CA LEU A 214 1.88 -3.48 -21.97
C LEU A 214 1.32 -3.35 -20.55
N ARG A 215 1.94 -2.53 -19.72
CA ARG A 215 1.46 -2.24 -18.35
C ARG A 215 0.06 -1.62 -18.36
N SER A 216 -0.22 -0.70 -19.28
CA SER A 216 -1.53 -0.05 -19.39
C SER A 216 -2.66 -0.99 -19.85
N ASN A 217 -2.32 -2.20 -20.28
CA ASN A 217 -3.25 -3.27 -20.65
C ASN A 217 -3.20 -4.46 -19.67
N GLY A 218 -2.59 -4.30 -18.49
CA GLY A 218 -2.53 -5.36 -17.48
C GLY A 218 -1.62 -6.54 -17.84
N ILE A 219 -0.64 -6.32 -18.73
CA ILE A 219 0.31 -7.35 -19.15
C ILE A 219 1.62 -7.16 -18.38
N ASN A 220 2.03 -8.21 -17.67
CA ASN A 220 3.29 -8.25 -16.94
C ASN A 220 4.40 -8.77 -17.83
N VAL A 221 5.54 -8.08 -17.80
CA VAL A 221 6.69 -8.39 -18.63
C VAL A 221 7.90 -8.58 -17.71
N PRO A 222 8.50 -9.77 -17.65
CA PRO A 222 9.78 -9.94 -17.00
C PRO A 222 10.83 -9.09 -17.72
N PHE A 223 11.78 -8.54 -16.97
CA PHE A 223 12.89 -7.79 -17.56
C PHE A 223 14.16 -8.62 -17.53
N GLU A 224 14.97 -8.47 -18.58
CA GLU A 224 16.24 -9.16 -18.76
C GLU A 224 17.38 -8.14 -18.76
N ILE A 225 18.27 -8.28 -17.79
CA ILE A 225 19.41 -7.38 -17.55
C ILE A 225 20.63 -8.25 -17.28
N ASP A 226 21.68 -8.05 -18.08
CA ASP A 226 22.96 -8.77 -17.99
C ASP A 226 22.80 -10.30 -17.93
N GLY A 227 21.91 -10.83 -18.78
CA GLY A 227 21.62 -12.27 -18.89
C GLY A 227 20.79 -12.86 -17.75
N LYS A 228 20.36 -12.04 -16.77
CA LYS A 228 19.45 -12.45 -15.71
C LYS A 228 18.04 -11.97 -16.00
N VAL A 229 17.07 -12.87 -15.81
CA VAL A 229 15.64 -12.57 -15.96
C VAL A 229 15.03 -12.36 -14.59
N TYR A 230 14.23 -11.32 -14.44
CA TYR A 230 13.56 -10.96 -13.20
C TYR A 230 12.08 -10.76 -13.42
N VAL A 231 11.27 -11.18 -12.44
CA VAL A 231 9.86 -10.80 -12.39
C VAL A 231 9.73 -9.32 -12.01
N PRO A 232 8.61 -8.66 -12.36
CA PRO A 232 8.26 -7.35 -11.82
C PRO A 232 8.47 -7.27 -10.29
N LEU A 233 9.31 -6.33 -9.84
CA LEU A 233 9.62 -6.15 -8.41
C LEU A 233 8.37 -5.82 -7.59
N GLY A 234 7.41 -5.15 -8.21
CA GLY A 234 6.13 -4.84 -7.61
C GLY A 234 5.05 -5.92 -7.74
N MET A 235 5.41 -7.09 -8.28
CA MET A 235 4.51 -8.19 -8.66
C MET A 235 3.58 -7.89 -9.84
N GLY A 236 3.72 -6.71 -10.46
CA GLY A 236 2.98 -6.36 -11.65
C GLY A 236 1.50 -6.03 -11.39
N MET A 237 0.73 -6.16 -12.47
CA MET A 237 -0.66 -5.79 -12.58
C MET A 237 -1.54 -7.01 -12.81
N THR A 238 -2.80 -6.92 -12.40
CA THR A 238 -3.85 -7.87 -12.80
C THR A 238 -4.37 -7.53 -14.20
N THR A 239 -5.18 -8.41 -14.79
CA THR A 239 -5.91 -8.13 -16.03
C THR A 239 -6.95 -7.01 -15.87
N ALA A 240 -7.34 -6.67 -14.64
CA ALA A 240 -8.18 -5.50 -14.34
C ALA A 240 -7.36 -4.20 -14.24
N VAL A 241 -6.05 -4.24 -14.50
CA VAL A 241 -5.13 -3.09 -14.41
C VAL A 241 -5.09 -2.50 -12.98
N THR A 242 -5.22 -3.37 -11.97
CA THR A 242 -4.92 -3.06 -10.56
C THR A 242 -3.62 -3.72 -10.15
N ALA A 243 -2.96 -3.25 -9.09
CA ALA A 243 -1.72 -3.86 -8.63
C ALA A 243 -1.98 -5.27 -8.07
N THR A 244 -1.23 -6.26 -8.55
CA THR A 244 -1.36 -7.67 -8.12
C THR A 244 -1.19 -7.81 -6.62
N ARG A 245 -0.17 -7.16 -6.06
CA ARG A 245 0.11 -7.19 -4.63
C ARG A 245 -1.03 -6.66 -3.75
N VAL A 246 -1.80 -5.69 -4.27
CA VAL A 246 -2.94 -5.10 -3.54
C VAL A 246 -4.06 -6.12 -3.44
N SER A 247 -4.32 -6.86 -4.53
CA SER A 247 -5.32 -7.94 -4.54
C SER A 247 -4.95 -9.05 -3.55
N ILE A 248 -3.67 -9.46 -3.53
CA ILE A 248 -3.16 -10.46 -2.57
C ILE A 248 -3.31 -9.96 -1.13
N PHE A 249 -3.00 -8.70 -0.87
CA PHE A 249 -3.11 -8.10 0.46
C PHE A 249 -4.56 -8.01 0.94
N ARG A 250 -5.47 -7.57 0.07
CA ARG A 250 -6.93 -7.56 0.27
C ARG A 250 -7.47 -8.97 0.59
N ASP A 251 -7.06 -9.98 -0.18
CA ASP A 251 -7.45 -11.38 0.05
C ASP A 251 -6.91 -11.93 1.39
N LYS A 252 -5.72 -11.48 1.83
CA LYS A 252 -5.17 -11.83 3.14
C LYS A 252 -6.03 -11.27 4.28
N ILE A 253 -6.46 -10.00 4.19
CA ILE A 253 -7.31 -9.39 5.22
C ILE A 253 -8.64 -10.14 5.35
N TYR A 254 -9.29 -10.48 4.23
CA TYR A 254 -10.51 -11.30 4.25
C TYR A 254 -10.28 -12.71 4.81
N ARG A 255 -9.10 -13.30 4.58
CA ARG A 255 -8.76 -14.58 5.20
C ARG A 255 -8.61 -14.43 6.71
N TYR A 256 -7.88 -13.41 7.17
CA TYR A 256 -7.71 -13.16 8.60
C TYR A 256 -9.04 -12.91 9.32
N ALA A 257 -9.96 -12.16 8.71
CA ALA A 257 -11.30 -11.94 9.27
C ALA A 257 -12.06 -13.27 9.47
N ARG A 258 -12.03 -14.19 8.49
CA ARG A 258 -12.63 -15.53 8.61
C ARG A 258 -11.94 -16.40 9.66
N GLU A 259 -10.61 -16.38 9.72
CA GLU A 259 -9.87 -17.10 10.74
C GLU A 259 -10.19 -16.56 12.15
N ILE A 260 -10.43 -15.25 12.29
CA ILE A 260 -10.90 -14.65 13.55
C ILE A 260 -12.31 -15.12 13.89
N GLU A 261 -13.25 -15.18 12.94
CA GLU A 261 -14.59 -15.75 13.17
C GLU A 261 -14.52 -17.17 13.74
N GLU A 262 -13.65 -18.02 13.18
CA GLU A 262 -13.42 -19.38 13.68
C GLU A 262 -12.91 -19.40 15.13
N VAL A 263 -11.99 -18.49 15.48
CA VAL A 263 -11.46 -18.37 16.86
C VAL A 263 -12.51 -17.84 17.82
N LEU A 264 -13.35 -16.89 17.40
CA LEU A 264 -14.41 -16.29 18.22
C LEU A 264 -15.51 -17.29 18.55
N LEU A 265 -15.77 -18.26 17.67
CA LEU A 265 -16.83 -19.26 17.82
C LEU A 265 -16.34 -20.61 18.38
N ASP A 266 -15.06 -20.75 18.70
CA ASP A 266 -14.52 -21.97 19.33
C ASP A 266 -14.78 -21.94 20.84
N ASP A 267 -15.69 -22.82 21.30
CA ASP A 267 -16.06 -22.99 22.71
C ASP A 267 -14.88 -23.30 23.65
N LYS A 268 -13.73 -23.72 23.11
CA LYS A 268 -12.51 -24.02 23.87
C LYS A 268 -11.58 -22.82 23.97
N LYS A 269 -11.88 -21.70 23.31
CA LYS A 269 -11.06 -20.48 23.31
C LYS A 269 -11.59 -19.45 24.31
N GLN A 270 -10.71 -18.51 24.65
CA GLN A 270 -10.95 -17.52 25.69
C GLN A 270 -12.25 -16.73 25.50
N PHE A 271 -12.60 -16.37 24.26
CA PHE A 271 -13.75 -15.52 23.96
C PHE A 271 -15.07 -16.20 24.37
N MET A 272 -15.32 -17.41 23.86
CA MET A 272 -16.52 -18.17 24.23
C MET A 272 -16.51 -18.58 25.69
N GLN A 273 -15.37 -18.99 26.25
CA GLN A 273 -15.27 -19.36 27.67
C GLN A 273 -15.65 -18.20 28.58
N GLU A 274 -15.13 -16.99 28.32
CA GLU A 274 -15.48 -15.79 29.08
C GLU A 274 -16.97 -15.45 29.00
N LEU A 275 -17.59 -15.61 27.82
CA LEU A 275 -19.01 -15.30 27.61
C LEU A 275 -19.94 -16.35 28.22
N GLN A 276 -19.58 -17.64 28.17
CA GLN A 276 -20.31 -18.71 28.84
C GLN A 276 -20.34 -18.50 30.36
N HIS A 277 -19.24 -18.00 30.97
CA HIS A 277 -19.23 -17.62 32.38
C HIS A 277 -20.21 -16.48 32.72
N LEU A 278 -20.59 -15.68 31.73
CA LEU A 278 -21.61 -14.63 31.83
C LEU A 278 -23.00 -15.11 31.41
N SER A 279 -23.18 -16.42 31.16
CA SER A 279 -24.43 -17.01 30.65
C SER A 279 -24.86 -16.46 29.28
N ILE A 280 -23.88 -16.06 28.46
CA ILE A 280 -24.09 -15.61 27.08
C ILE A 280 -23.72 -16.77 26.14
N ASP A 281 -24.72 -17.55 25.76
CA ASP A 281 -24.54 -18.73 24.88
C ASP A 281 -24.60 -18.40 23.38
N LYS A 282 -25.06 -17.19 23.03
CA LYS A 282 -25.26 -16.73 21.65
C LYS A 282 -24.72 -15.30 21.50
N PRO A 283 -23.40 -15.11 21.47
CA PRO A 283 -22.82 -13.79 21.35
C PRO A 283 -23.05 -13.17 19.96
N ASP A 284 -23.21 -11.85 19.93
CA ASP A 284 -23.21 -11.04 18.71
C ASP A 284 -21.91 -10.23 18.66
N PHE A 285 -20.90 -10.80 18.01
CA PHE A 285 -19.57 -10.20 17.89
C PHE A 285 -19.48 -9.23 16.73
N GLN A 286 -18.77 -8.11 16.96
CA GLN A 286 -18.45 -7.12 15.93
C GLN A 286 -17.06 -6.53 16.13
N ILE A 287 -16.47 -6.02 15.04
CA ILE A 287 -15.24 -5.24 15.06
C ILE A 287 -15.52 -3.87 15.67
N MET A 288 -14.74 -3.52 16.69
CA MET A 288 -14.70 -2.20 17.30
C MET A 288 -13.39 -1.50 16.97
N MET A 289 -13.44 -0.18 16.78
CA MET A 289 -12.26 0.67 16.81
C MET A 289 -12.21 1.40 18.16
N PHE A 290 -11.08 1.30 18.85
CA PHE A 290 -10.81 1.95 20.14
C PHE A 290 -10.31 3.38 19.91
N ASP A 291 -10.29 4.20 20.98
CA ASP A 291 -9.92 5.62 20.94
C ASP A 291 -8.52 5.90 20.36
N ASP A 292 -7.60 4.95 20.46
CA ASP A 292 -6.26 5.05 19.86
C ASP A 292 -6.22 4.63 18.38
N GLY A 293 -7.38 4.33 17.79
CA GLY A 293 -7.51 3.82 16.42
C GLY A 293 -7.14 2.35 16.24
N GLY A 294 -6.88 1.62 17.34
CA GLY A 294 -6.70 0.17 17.32
C GLY A 294 -7.99 -0.59 17.09
N LEU A 295 -7.94 -1.71 16.38
CA LEU A 295 -9.08 -2.60 16.23
C LEU A 295 -9.18 -3.59 17.40
N GLY A 296 -10.38 -4.11 17.62
CA GLY A 296 -10.64 -5.28 18.44
C GLY A 296 -12.03 -5.83 18.15
N ILE A 297 -12.52 -6.70 19.03
CA ILE A 297 -13.86 -7.28 18.95
C ILE A 297 -14.64 -6.88 20.18
N HIS A 298 -15.90 -6.53 20.01
CA HIS A 298 -16.85 -6.36 21.09
C HIS A 298 -18.05 -7.29 20.92
N GLU A 299 -18.67 -7.67 22.01
CA GLU A 299 -19.94 -8.38 22.02
C GLU A 299 -21.05 -7.35 22.31
N LYS A 300 -22.09 -7.30 21.49
CA LYS A 300 -23.13 -6.24 21.57
C LYS A 300 -24.05 -6.35 22.79
N GLY A 301 -24.29 -7.56 23.29
CA GLY A 301 -25.17 -7.84 24.41
C GLY A 301 -24.54 -7.59 25.79
N SER A 302 -23.26 -7.22 25.86
CA SER A 302 -22.50 -7.07 27.09
C SER A 302 -21.46 -5.94 27.00
N ASP A 303 -20.88 -5.59 28.15
CA ASP A 303 -19.77 -4.61 28.21
C ASP A 303 -18.40 -5.24 27.87
N LYS A 304 -18.38 -6.38 27.17
CA LYS A 304 -17.15 -7.10 26.84
C LYS A 304 -16.57 -6.63 25.52
N ALA A 305 -15.32 -6.19 25.59
CA ALA A 305 -14.51 -5.87 24.42
C ALA A 305 -13.06 -6.34 24.61
N TRP A 306 -12.47 -6.87 23.54
CA TRP A 306 -11.11 -7.38 23.49
C TRP A 306 -10.34 -6.63 22.40
N LYS A 307 -9.42 -5.78 22.83
CA LYS A 307 -8.56 -5.03 21.93
C LYS A 307 -7.47 -5.91 21.34
N PHE A 308 -7.22 -5.79 20.04
CA PHE A 308 -6.13 -6.50 19.39
C PHE A 308 -4.80 -5.79 19.66
N ALA A 309 -3.80 -6.55 20.11
CA ALA A 309 -2.46 -6.03 20.26
C ALA A 309 -1.86 -5.62 18.90
N ARG A 310 -0.91 -4.69 18.93
CA ARG A 310 -0.12 -4.31 17.74
C ARG A 310 1.08 -5.24 17.53
N VAL A 311 1.57 -5.86 18.60
CA VAL A 311 2.71 -6.77 18.61
C VAL A 311 2.44 -7.88 19.63
N ASN A 312 2.72 -9.13 19.23
CA ASN A 312 2.80 -10.26 20.15
C ASN A 312 4.28 -10.70 20.25
N PRO A 313 4.95 -10.55 21.41
CA PRO A 313 6.36 -10.90 21.54
C PRO A 313 6.62 -12.41 21.51
N GLN A 314 5.60 -13.25 21.73
CA GLN A 314 5.74 -14.70 21.79
C GLN A 314 5.41 -15.39 20.46
N VAL A 315 4.52 -14.79 19.66
CA VAL A 315 4.05 -15.37 18.40
C VAL A 315 4.29 -14.40 17.26
N HIS A 316 5.28 -14.71 16.42
CA HIS A 316 5.44 -14.03 15.15
C HIS A 316 4.23 -14.28 14.26
N ASN A 317 3.71 -13.22 13.63
CA ASN A 317 2.50 -13.26 12.80
C ASN A 317 1.22 -13.71 13.54
N ASP A 318 1.10 -13.36 14.82
CA ASP A 318 -0.15 -13.49 15.57
C ASP A 318 -1.35 -12.94 14.76
N LEU A 319 -2.40 -13.76 14.62
CA LEU A 319 -3.57 -13.50 13.76
C LEU A 319 -4.20 -12.13 14.04
N PHE A 320 -4.44 -11.82 15.31
CA PHE A 320 -5.07 -10.56 15.71
C PHE A 320 -4.16 -9.36 15.46
N CYS A 321 -2.85 -9.51 15.71
CA CYS A 321 -1.88 -8.47 15.42
C CYS A 321 -1.77 -8.19 13.91
N VAL A 322 -1.67 -9.24 13.08
CA VAL A 322 -1.54 -9.06 11.63
C VAL A 322 -2.82 -8.52 11.02
N PHE A 323 -4.00 -8.93 11.49
CA PHE A 323 -5.28 -8.36 11.06
C PHE A 323 -5.37 -6.88 11.39
N ASN A 324 -5.12 -6.52 12.67
CA ASN A 324 -5.18 -5.14 13.15
C ASN A 324 -4.25 -4.23 12.35
N ASN A 325 -2.99 -4.62 12.17
CA ASN A 325 -2.00 -3.80 11.46
C ASN A 325 -2.20 -3.78 9.94
N SER A 326 -2.82 -4.81 9.35
CA SER A 326 -3.07 -4.85 7.91
C SER A 326 -4.27 -4.00 7.52
N LEU A 327 -5.36 -4.10 8.28
CA LEU A 327 -6.58 -3.34 8.01
C LEU A 327 -6.48 -1.90 8.51
N MET A 328 -5.91 -1.67 9.69
CA MET A 328 -5.81 -0.33 10.28
C MET A 328 -4.41 -0.09 10.85
N PRO A 329 -3.42 0.25 10.00
CA PRO A 329 -2.07 0.57 10.45
C PRO A 329 -2.05 1.64 11.55
N GLU A 330 -1.02 1.62 12.39
CA GLU A 330 -0.87 2.54 13.54
C GLU A 330 -0.94 4.02 13.16
N TRP A 331 -0.41 4.39 11.99
CA TRP A 331 -0.47 5.76 11.47
C TRP A 331 -1.86 6.17 10.97
N ALA A 332 -2.72 5.21 10.61
CA ALA A 332 -4.02 5.46 10.01
C ALA A 332 -5.13 5.55 11.07
N GLY A 333 -5.10 4.66 12.08
CA GLY A 333 -6.14 4.52 13.10
C GLY A 333 -6.61 5.85 13.70
N PRO A 334 -5.71 6.70 14.24
CA PRO A 334 -6.07 7.99 14.84
C PRO A 334 -6.81 8.95 13.90
N VAL A 335 -6.45 8.95 12.60
CA VAL A 335 -7.11 9.78 11.58
C VAL A 335 -8.52 9.27 11.32
N VAL A 336 -8.67 7.95 11.20
CA VAL A 336 -9.93 7.29 10.89
C VAL A 336 -10.92 7.45 12.04
N ILE A 337 -10.53 7.14 13.28
CA ILE A 337 -11.42 7.28 14.44
C ILE A 337 -11.85 8.73 14.67
N SER A 338 -10.93 9.69 14.51
CA SER A 338 -11.25 11.11 14.62
C SER A 338 -12.26 11.55 13.58
N HIS A 339 -12.18 11.03 12.35
CA HIS A 339 -13.17 11.32 11.33
C HIS A 339 -14.55 10.78 11.70
N TRP A 340 -14.63 9.57 12.23
CA TRP A 340 -15.90 8.91 12.57
C TRP A 340 -16.60 9.57 13.75
N ILE A 341 -15.85 9.93 14.79
CA ILE A 341 -16.40 10.66 15.95
C ILE A 341 -17.04 11.98 15.49
N ASN A 342 -16.44 12.65 14.50
CA ASN A 342 -16.94 13.91 13.96
C ASN A 342 -18.01 13.74 12.85
N ASN A 343 -18.23 12.52 12.35
CA ASN A 343 -19.16 12.19 11.26
C ASN A 343 -19.80 10.80 11.54
N PRO A 344 -20.70 10.69 12.55
CA PRO A 344 -21.21 9.42 13.04
C PRO A 344 -22.12 8.67 12.05
#